data_AF-A0A6J1IRU0-F1
#
_entry.id   AF-A0A6J1IRU0-F1
#
_cell.length_a   1.000
_cell.length_b   1.000
_cell.length_c   1.000
_cell.angle_alpha   90.00
_cell.angle_beta   90.00
_cell.angle_gamma   90.00
#
_symmetry.space_group_name_H-M   'P 1'
#
loop_
_entity.id
_entity.type
_entity.pdbx_description
1 polymer ?
#
loop_
_entity_poly.entity_id
_entity_poly.type
_entity_poly.pdbx_seq_one_letter_code
_entity_poly.pdbx_strand_id
1 'polypeptide(L)'
;MQSKTPRLPLAHLSISDLYFVWQETLVGLLDAAGRRPSLRMIVLCSSRDEIDAICSSVSNLQYISLASLYSDLAEADRALILEKFQKTTRRWSQKFRSLLEDKCEVEKVGENLT
;
A
#
# COMPACT_ATOMS: atom_id res chain seq x y z
N MET A 1 -26.44 13.36 -51.83
CA MET A 1 -26.10 12.26 -50.91
C MET A 1 -25.41 12.88 -49.70
N GLN A 2 -26.09 12.96 -48.55
CA GLN A 2 -25.52 13.50 -47.32
C GLN A 2 -24.76 12.38 -46.61
N SER A 3 -23.43 12.45 -46.60
CA SER A 3 -22.58 11.53 -45.83
C SER A 3 -22.60 11.94 -44.36
N LYS A 4 -23.52 11.33 -43.60
CA LYS A 4 -23.57 11.47 -42.14
C LYS A 4 -22.46 10.60 -41.55
N THR A 5 -21.32 11.22 -41.23
CA THR A 5 -20.25 10.57 -40.48
C THR A 5 -20.76 10.20 -39.08
N PRO A 6 -20.67 8.93 -38.65
CA PRO A 6 -21.05 8.54 -37.30
C PRO A 6 -20.01 9.09 -36.33
N ARG A 7 -20.41 10.07 -35.51
CA ARG A 7 -19.63 10.48 -34.34
C ARG A 7 -19.77 9.37 -33.29
N LEU A 8 -18.76 8.51 -33.19
CA LEU A 8 -18.62 7.64 -32.03
C LEU A 8 -18.49 8.53 -30.77
N PRO A 9 -19.18 8.21 -29.67
CA PRO A 9 -18.99 8.93 -28.42
C PRO A 9 -17.58 8.59 -27.94
N LEU A 10 -16.63 9.51 -28.16
CA LEU A 10 -15.39 9.51 -27.42
C LEU A 10 -15.80 9.70 -25.96
N ALA A 11 -15.78 8.61 -25.19
CA ALA A 11 -15.90 8.68 -23.75
C ALA A 11 -14.75 9.59 -23.27
N HIS A 12 -15.08 10.84 -22.99
CA HIS A 12 -14.19 11.77 -22.32
C HIS A 12 -14.06 11.28 -20.89
N LEU A 13 -13.09 10.41 -20.67
CA LEU A 13 -12.57 10.18 -19.34
C LEU A 13 -11.70 11.41 -19.06
N SER A 14 -12.19 12.33 -18.22
CA SER A 14 -11.39 13.47 -17.81
C SER A 14 -10.20 12.99 -16.98
N ILE A 15 -9.14 13.80 -16.89
CA ILE A 15 -8.02 13.54 -15.97
C ILE A 15 -8.54 13.39 -14.53
N SER A 16 -9.61 14.12 -14.18
CA SER A 16 -10.29 14.03 -12.89
C SER A 16 -10.94 12.66 -12.65
N ASP A 17 -11.59 12.08 -13.67
CA ASP A 17 -12.22 10.75 -13.56
C ASP A 17 -11.16 9.66 -13.39
N LEU A 18 -10.05 9.76 -14.12
CA LEU A 18 -8.93 8.83 -13.97
C LEU A 18 -8.29 8.92 -12.59
N TYR A 19 -8.14 10.14 -12.07
CA TYR A 19 -7.61 10.40 -10.73
C TYR A 19 -8.51 9.80 -9.63
N PHE A 20 -9.83 9.98 -9.76
CA PHE A 20 -10.81 9.43 -8.83
C PHE A 20 -10.77 7.90 -8.80
N VAL A 21 -10.80 7.25 -9.98
CA VAL A 21 -10.73 5.78 -10.09
C VAL A 21 -9.42 5.23 -9.51
N TRP A 22 -8.30 5.94 -9.72
CA TRP A 22 -7.01 5.53 -9.16
C TRP A 22 -7.00 5.59 -7.63
N GLN A 23 -7.56 6.66 -7.05
CA GLN A 23 -7.69 6.82 -5.60
C GLN A 23 -8.55 5.70 -4.99
N GLU A 24 -9.74 5.44 -5.53
CA GLU A 24 -10.62 4.37 -5.04
C GLU A 24 -9.95 2.99 -5.13
N THR A 25 -9.29 2.71 -6.25
CA THR A 25 -8.60 1.44 -6.48
C THR A 25 -7.43 1.27 -5.53
N LEU A 26 -6.63 2.32 -5.32
CA LEU A 26 -5.51 2.31 -4.39
C LEU A 26 -6.00 2.09 -2.95
N VAL A 27 -7.05 2.79 -2.53
CA VAL A 27 -7.64 2.61 -1.20
C VAL A 27 -8.15 1.17 -1.02
N GLY A 28 -8.83 0.62 -2.02
CA GLY A 28 -9.27 -0.79 -2.00
C GLY A 28 -8.11 -1.78 -1.92
N LEU A 29 -7.00 -1.51 -2.61
CA LEU A 29 -5.79 -2.32 -2.51
C LEU A 29 -5.15 -2.23 -1.12
N LEU A 30 -5.04 -1.02 -0.57
CA LEU A 30 -4.50 -0.78 0.77
C LEU A 30 -5.38 -1.42 1.85
N ASP A 31 -6.70 -1.40 1.68
CA ASP A 31 -7.67 -2.07 2.54
C ASP A 31 -7.44 -3.59 2.57
N ALA A 32 -7.40 -4.20 1.38
CA ALA A 32 -7.19 -5.65 1.23
C ALA A 32 -5.81 -6.09 1.73
N ALA A 33 -4.78 -5.29 1.46
CA ALA A 33 -3.40 -5.55 1.90
C ALA A 33 -3.21 -5.31 3.40
N GLY A 34 -3.86 -4.30 3.97
CA GLY A 34 -3.78 -3.92 5.38
C GLY A 34 -4.36 -4.98 6.32
N ARG A 35 -5.30 -5.79 5.84
CA ARG A 35 -5.83 -6.96 6.59
C ARG A 35 -4.85 -8.14 6.64
N ARG A 36 -3.79 -8.12 5.84
CA ARG A 36 -2.75 -9.15 5.90
C ARG A 36 -1.71 -8.76 6.95
N PRO A 37 -1.34 -9.65 7.88
CA PRO A 37 -0.41 -9.36 8.97
C PRO A 37 1.05 -9.09 8.51
N SER A 38 1.31 -8.96 7.21
CA SER A 38 2.64 -9.16 6.63
C SER A 38 3.07 -8.20 5.52
N LEU A 39 2.31 -7.16 5.16
CA LEU A 39 2.74 -6.27 4.07
C LEU A 39 3.00 -4.85 4.55
N ARG A 40 4.23 -4.37 4.33
CA ARG A 40 4.56 -2.96 4.44
C ARG A 40 4.74 -2.37 3.06
N MET A 41 4.03 -1.28 2.83
CA MET A 41 3.89 -0.66 1.53
C MET A 41 4.42 0.76 1.60
N ILE A 42 4.99 1.21 0.49
CA ILE A 42 5.38 2.59 0.26
C ILE A 42 4.57 3.04 -0.95
N VAL A 43 3.87 4.16 -0.82
CA VAL A 43 3.11 4.77 -1.91
C VAL A 43 3.82 6.07 -2.28
N LEU A 44 4.22 6.18 -3.54
CA LEU A 44 4.81 7.40 -4.09
C LEU A 44 3.69 8.22 -4.75
N CYS A 45 3.64 9.51 -4.42
CA CYS A 45 2.66 10.45 -4.94
C CYS A 45 3.38 11.59 -5.66
N SER A 46 2.72 12.18 -6.64
CA SER A 46 3.28 13.26 -7.48
C SER A 46 3.08 14.64 -6.86
N SER A 47 2.13 14.78 -5.94
CA SER A 47 1.77 16.06 -5.30
C SER A 47 1.47 15.90 -3.81
N ARG A 48 1.48 17.02 -3.07
CA ARG A 48 1.07 17.05 -1.66
C ARG A 48 -0.41 16.72 -1.50
N ASP A 49 -1.26 17.27 -2.36
CA ASP A 49 -2.70 17.06 -2.34
C ASP A 49 -3.06 15.57 -2.54
N GLU A 50 -2.29 14.85 -3.36
CA GLU A 50 -2.40 13.40 -3.52
C GLU A 50 -2.13 12.63 -2.22
N ILE A 51 -1.05 12.99 -1.52
CA ILE A 51 -0.70 12.38 -0.23
C ILE A 51 -1.81 12.62 0.78
N ASP A 52 -2.33 13.86 0.86
CA ASP A 52 -3.36 14.25 1.82
C ASP A 52 -4.69 13.55 1.53
N ALA A 53 -5.09 13.44 0.26
CA ALA A 53 -6.28 12.72 -0.16
C ALA A 53 -6.23 11.23 0.22
N ILE A 54 -5.08 10.58 0.01
CA ILE A 54 -4.87 9.18 0.40
C ILE A 54 -4.92 9.05 1.93
N CYS A 55 -4.20 9.91 2.65
CA CYS A 55 -4.17 9.90 4.11
C CYS A 55 -5.58 10.02 4.71
N SER A 56 -6.39 10.95 4.17
CA SER A 56 -7.78 11.13 4.60
C SER A 56 -8.67 9.94 4.24
N SER A 57 -8.42 9.26 3.12
CA SER A 57 -9.23 8.12 2.69
C SER A 57 -8.93 6.87 3.52
N VAL A 58 -7.65 6.65 3.85
CA VAL A 58 -7.21 5.48 4.62
C VAL A 58 -7.25 5.69 6.13
N SER A 59 -7.46 6.92 6.64
CA SER A 59 -7.58 7.20 8.08
C SER A 59 -8.74 6.44 8.74
N ASN A 60 -9.73 6.03 7.96
CA ASN A 60 -10.85 5.21 8.41
C ASN A 60 -10.46 3.74 8.67
N LEU A 61 -9.28 3.30 8.21
CA LEU A 61 -8.79 1.94 8.33
C LEU A 61 -7.95 1.76 9.61
N GLN A 62 -8.60 1.35 10.70
CA GLN A 62 -7.98 1.27 12.04
C GLN A 62 -6.81 0.27 12.17
N TYR A 63 -6.66 -0.64 11.22
CA TYR A 63 -5.58 -1.64 11.19
C TYR A 63 -4.35 -1.18 10.40
N ILE A 64 -4.39 -0.01 9.77
CA ILE A 64 -3.27 0.54 9.01
C ILE A 64 -2.63 1.67 9.84
N SER A 65 -1.32 1.58 10.02
CA SER A 65 -0.53 2.71 10.49
C SER A 65 0.10 3.40 9.28
N LEU A 66 -0.11 4.70 9.17
CA LEU A 66 0.39 5.53 8.08
C LEU A 66 1.30 6.64 8.61
N ALA A 67 2.30 7.01 7.82
CA ALA A 67 3.04 8.25 7.98
C ALA A 67 3.24 8.89 6.59
N SER A 68 2.97 10.18 6.48
CA SER A 68 3.19 10.95 5.24
C SER A 68 4.61 11.54 5.22
N LEU A 69 5.23 11.54 4.04
CA LEU A 69 6.57 12.09 3.83
C LEU A 69 6.49 13.18 2.75
N TYR A 70 6.46 14.44 3.18
CA TYR A 70 6.44 15.58 2.26
C TYR A 70 7.86 16.04 1.92
N SER A 71 8.03 16.65 0.75
CA SER A 71 9.32 17.13 0.26
C SER A 71 9.84 18.36 1.02
N ASP A 72 8.93 19.17 1.56
CA ASP A 72 9.19 20.37 2.35
C ASP A 72 9.32 20.10 3.86
N LEU A 73 9.22 18.84 4.27
CA LEU A 73 9.38 18.44 5.66
C LEU A 73 10.83 18.70 6.14
N ALA A 74 10.99 19.22 7.36
CA ALA A 74 12.30 19.43 7.95
C ALA A 74 13.10 18.12 8.00
N GLU A 75 14.42 18.21 7.81
CA GLU A 75 15.28 17.02 7.72
C GLU A 75 15.19 16.11 8.94
N ALA A 76 15.08 16.71 10.14
CA ALA A 76 14.92 15.97 11.39
C ALA A 76 13.62 15.14 11.42
N ASP A 77 12.50 15.73 10.98
CA ASP A 77 11.20 15.05 10.94
C ASP A 77 11.19 13.93 9.90
N ARG A 78 11.79 14.20 8.72
CA ARG A 78 11.97 13.19 7.66
C ARG A 78 12.79 12.00 8.17
N ALA A 79 13.89 12.27 8.87
CA ALA A 79 14.74 11.23 9.46
C ALA A 79 13.99 10.40 10.51
N LEU A 80 13.19 11.05 11.37
CA LEU A 80 12.41 10.38 12.41
C LEU A 80 11.37 9.41 11.81
N ILE A 81 10.66 9.82 10.76
CA ILE A 81 9.66 8.98 10.09
C ILE A 81 10.34 7.76 9.47
N LEU A 82 11.45 7.95 8.75
CA LEU A 82 12.20 6.86 8.15
C LEU A 82 12.78 5.92 9.21
N GLU A 83 13.27 6.44 10.33
CA GLU A 83 13.80 5.63 11.43
C GLU A 83 12.69 4.75 12.06
N LYS A 84 11.51 5.33 12.32
CA LYS A 84 10.33 4.56 12.81
C LYS A 84 9.92 3.49 11.80
N PHE A 85 9.91 3.82 10.51
CA PHE A 85 9.61 2.86 9.46
C PHE A 85 10.63 1.71 9.46
N GLN A 86 11.94 2.00 9.52
CA GLN A 86 13.01 1.00 9.55
C GLN A 86 13.06 0.17 10.84
N LYS A 87 12.70 0.74 11.99
CA LYS A 87 12.56 -0.01 13.25
C LYS A 87 11.42 -1.00 13.14
N THR A 88 10.27 -0.54 12.64
CA THR A 88 9.12 -1.39 12.36
C THR A 88 9.51 -2.47 11.32
N THR A 89 10.25 -2.06 10.26
CA THR A 89 11.22 -2.82 9.42
C THR A 89 11.64 -4.15 9.97
N ARG A 90 12.67 -4.02 10.79
CA ARG A 90 13.46 -5.08 11.37
C ARG A 90 12.60 -5.93 12.30
N ARG A 91 11.75 -5.30 13.13
CA ARG A 91 10.88 -6.03 14.08
C ARG A 91 9.95 -7.01 13.36
N TRP A 92 9.33 -6.58 12.28
CA TRP A 92 8.47 -7.45 11.49
C TRP A 92 9.27 -8.55 10.79
N SER A 93 10.41 -8.22 10.17
CA SER A 93 11.24 -9.22 9.48
C SER A 93 11.73 -10.30 10.44
N GLN A 94 12.07 -9.94 11.68
CA GLN A 94 12.40 -10.90 12.74
C GLN A 94 11.22 -11.81 13.09
N LYS A 95 10.03 -11.24 13.35
CA LYS A 95 8.81 -12.02 13.61
C LYS A 95 8.43 -12.94 12.45
N PHE A 96 8.60 -12.47 11.22
CA PHE A 96 8.29 -13.27 10.04
C PHE A 96 9.27 -14.44 9.88
N ARG A 97 10.56 -14.22 10.14
CA ARG A 97 11.57 -15.29 10.13
C ARG A 97 11.32 -16.34 11.22
N SER A 98 11.00 -15.93 12.44
CA SER A 98 10.68 -16.86 13.52
C SER A 98 9.41 -17.67 13.23
N LEU A 99 8.39 -17.05 12.62
CA LEU A 99 7.16 -17.75 12.20
C LEU A 99 7.44 -18.79 11.09
N LEU A 100 8.46 -18.55 10.26
CA LEU A 100 8.85 -19.46 9.19
C LEU A 100 9.64 -20.65 9.74
N GLU A 101 10.51 -20.42 10.73
CA GLU A 101 11.27 -21.46 11.43
C GLU A 101 10.36 -22.38 12.26
N ASP A 102 9.38 -21.83 12.99
CA ASP A 102 8.38 -22.60 13.77
C ASP A 102 7.48 -23.48 12.87
N LYS A 103 7.22 -23.04 11.63
CA LYS A 103 6.50 -23.84 10.63
C LYS A 103 7.34 -24.98 10.02
N CYS A 104 8.67 -24.91 10.08
CA CYS A 104 9.55 -25.98 9.60
C CYS A 104 9.75 -27.10 10.63
N GLU A 105 9.45 -26.88 11.91
CA GLU A 105 9.62 -27.91 12.96
C GLU A 105 8.44 -28.91 13.06
N VAL A 106 7.38 -28.75 12.26
CA VAL A 106 6.20 -29.65 12.24
C VAL A 106 6.31 -30.80 11.22
N GLU A 107 7.45 -30.98 10.53
CA GLU A 107 7.69 -32.14 9.65
C GLU A 107 9.00 -32.88 9.97
N LYS A 108 9.17 -33.36 11.20
CA LYS A 108 10.09 -34.47 11.51
C LYS A 108 9.57 -35.35 12.64
N VAL A 109 8.50 -36.11 12.38
CA VAL A 109 8.25 -37.38 13.08
C VAL A 109 7.88 -38.42 12.04
N GLY A 110 8.85 -39.27 11.74
CA GLY A 110 8.76 -40.38 10.79
C GLY A 110 10.10 -41.11 10.74
N GLU A 111 10.68 -41.37 11.92
CA GLU A 111 11.85 -42.22 12.08
C GLU A 111 11.49 -43.67 11.75
N ASN A 112 12.38 -44.28 10.94
CA ASN A 112 12.65 -45.69 10.72
C ASN A 112 11.79 -46.73 11.47
N LEU A 113 11.11 -47.60 10.72
CA LEU A 113 11.06 -49.02 11.09
C LEU A 113 12.02 -49.79 10.19
N THR A 114 13.06 -50.31 10.82
CA THR A 114 13.85 -51.45 10.34
C THR A 114 13.19 -52.73 10.85
#